data_AF-A0A5C6PGY9-F1
#
_entry.id   AF-A0A5C6PGY9-F1
#
_cell.length_a   1.000
_cell.length_b   1.000
_cell.length_c   1.000
_cell.angle_alpha   90.00
_cell.angle_beta   90.00
_cell.angle_gamma   90.00
#
_symmetry.space_group_name_H-M   'P 1'
#
loop_
_entity.id
_entity.type
_entity.pdbx_description
1 polymer ?
#
loop_
_entity_poly.entity_id
_entity_poly.type
_entity_poly.pdbx_seq_one_letter_code
_entity_poly.pdbx_strand_id
1 'polypeptide(L)'
;MGHAMSQQEGWKQELDEALVDFIVKDSQPFTVVSDPGFRALVAKLDPTYTLPSRQTVKAMVERRYVEEKEKAKAALQNVDSVSLTKICPRFVFLCGLEK
;
A
#
# COMPACT_ATOMS: atom_id res chain seq x y z
N MET A 1 -31.37 28.77 0.96
CA MET A 1 -30.65 28.13 -0.16
C MET A 1 -29.19 28.06 0.25
N GLY A 2 -28.49 26.96 0.42
CA GLY A 2 -28.74 25.53 0.26
C GLY A 2 -27.39 24.90 0.62
N HIS A 3 -27.38 23.97 1.57
CA HIS A 3 -26.18 23.23 1.98
C HIS A 3 -25.77 22.25 0.88
N ALA A 4 -24.56 22.37 0.33
CA ALA A 4 -23.95 21.35 -0.51
C ALA A 4 -22.43 21.54 -0.57
N MET A 5 -21.69 21.01 0.42
CA MET A 5 -20.21 21.02 0.39
C MET A 5 -19.57 19.83 1.14
N SER A 6 -20.31 18.75 1.39
CA SER A 6 -19.87 17.65 2.27
C SER A 6 -19.55 16.33 1.58
N GLN A 7 -19.71 16.19 0.25
CA GLN A 7 -19.46 14.92 -0.44
C GLN A 7 -18.04 14.77 -1.03
N GLN A 8 -17.26 15.85 -1.13
CA GLN A 8 -16.03 15.85 -1.92
C GLN A 8 -14.75 15.45 -1.15
N GLU A 9 -14.80 15.30 0.18
CA GLU A 9 -13.65 14.85 0.97
C GLU A 9 -13.59 13.32 1.11
N GLY A 10 -14.75 12.65 1.21
CA GLY A 10 -14.83 11.20 1.44
C GLY A 10 -14.34 10.37 0.24
N TRP A 11 -14.84 10.68 -0.96
CA TRP A 11 -14.48 9.92 -2.18
C TRP A 11 -12.98 9.98 -2.50
N LYS A 12 -12.32 11.13 -2.23
CA LYS A 12 -10.88 11.29 -2.42
C LYS A 12 -10.11 10.38 -1.47
N GLN A 13 -10.55 10.30 -0.22
CA GLN A 13 -9.98 9.39 0.77
C GLN A 13 -10.11 7.93 0.33
N GLU A 14 -11.28 7.53 -0.18
CA GLU A 14 -11.50 6.18 -0.70
C GLU A 14 -10.58 5.85 -1.89
N LEU A 15 -10.35 6.81 -2.79
CA LEU A 15 -9.40 6.65 -3.90
C LEU A 15 -7.95 6.58 -3.43
N ASP A 16 -7.56 7.42 -2.48
CA ASP A 16 -6.21 7.39 -1.89
C ASP A 16 -5.96 6.03 -1.20
N GLU A 17 -6.96 5.49 -0.52
CA GLU A 17 -6.91 4.14 0.07
C GLU A 17 -6.81 3.05 -0.99
N ALA A 18 -7.63 3.11 -2.04
CA ALA A 18 -7.59 2.17 -3.15
C ALA A 18 -6.23 2.20 -3.88
N LEU A 19 -5.64 3.39 -4.04
CA LEU A 19 -4.32 3.57 -4.62
C LEU A 19 -3.23 2.94 -3.75
N VAL A 20 -3.30 3.12 -2.42
CA VAL A 20 -2.37 2.47 -1.48
C VAL A 20 -2.54 0.96 -1.53
N ASP A 21 -3.77 0.45 -1.59
CA ASP A 21 -4.05 -0.98 -1.73
C ASP A 21 -3.45 -1.56 -3.00
N PHE A 22 -3.63 -0.89 -4.14
CA PHE A 22 -3.00 -1.27 -5.41
C PHE A 22 -1.48 -1.37 -5.27
N ILE A 23 -0.85 -0.36 -4.67
CA ILE A 23 0.61 -0.33 -4.52
C ILE A 23 1.12 -1.47 -3.63
N VAL A 24 0.45 -1.71 -2.50
CA VAL A 24 0.88 -2.73 -1.53
C VAL A 24 0.61 -4.14 -2.04
N LYS A 25 -0.59 -4.40 -2.58
CA LYS A 25 -1.00 -5.74 -3.03
C LYS A 25 -0.20 -6.19 -4.26
N ASP A 26 0.04 -5.27 -5.20
CA ASP A 26 0.73 -5.60 -6.45
C ASP A 26 2.23 -5.31 -6.38
N SER A 27 2.76 -4.94 -5.20
CA SER A 27 4.18 -4.61 -4.98
C SER A 27 4.72 -3.57 -5.98
N GLN A 28 3.88 -2.59 -6.35
CA GLN A 28 4.25 -1.56 -7.32
C GLN A 28 5.28 -0.60 -6.73
N PRO A 29 6.19 -0.05 -7.55
CA PRO A 29 7.07 1.02 -7.10
C PRO A 29 6.26 2.29 -6.81
N PHE A 30 6.65 3.06 -5.79
CA PHE A 30 6.00 4.35 -5.49
C PHE A 30 6.12 5.38 -6.62
N THR A 31 6.95 5.14 -7.63
CA THR A 31 7.07 5.98 -8.82
C THR A 31 5.85 5.89 -9.73
N VAL A 32 5.00 4.88 -9.59
CA VAL A 32 3.82 4.68 -10.46
C VAL A 32 2.90 5.91 -10.52
N VAL A 33 2.78 6.65 -9.42
CA VAL A 33 1.97 7.89 -9.35
C VAL A 33 2.58 9.06 -10.13
N SER A 34 3.85 8.98 -10.50
CA SER A 34 4.53 9.95 -11.35
C SER A 34 4.55 9.53 -12.82
N ASP A 35 4.20 8.28 -13.12
CA ASP A 35 4.30 7.76 -14.48
C ASP A 35 3.25 8.42 -15.40
N PRO A 36 3.66 8.93 -16.57
CA PRO A 36 2.77 9.71 -17.44
C PRO A 36 1.60 8.87 -17.98
N GLY A 37 1.83 7.59 -18.27
CA GLY A 37 0.77 6.68 -18.71
C GLY A 37 -0.29 6.43 -17.64
N PHE A 38 0.14 6.22 -16.39
CA PHE A 38 -0.77 6.03 -15.28
C PHE A 38 -1.57 7.31 -14.97
N ARG A 39 -0.91 8.48 -14.99
CA ARG A 39 -1.58 9.78 -14.84
C ARG A 39 -2.62 10.02 -15.93
N ALA A 40 -2.32 9.67 -17.18
CA ALA A 40 -3.25 9.80 -18.29
C ALA A 40 -4.47 8.89 -18.13
N LEU A 41 -4.27 7.65 -17.66
CA LEU A 41 -5.36 6.72 -17.34
C LEU A 41 -6.26 7.27 -16.23
N VAL A 42 -5.66 7.71 -15.12
CA VAL A 42 -6.41 8.24 -13.97
C VAL A 42 -7.18 9.49 -14.36
N ALA A 43 -6.57 10.43 -15.11
CA ALA A 43 -7.26 11.63 -15.58
C ALA A 43 -8.43 11.34 -16.54
N LYS A 44 -8.42 10.19 -17.24
CA LYS A 44 -9.54 9.74 -18.07
C LYS A 44 -10.65 9.07 -17.27
N LEU A 45 -10.31 8.40 -16.17
CA LEU A 45 -11.27 7.77 -15.27
C LEU A 45 -11.96 8.81 -14.39
N ASP A 46 -11.17 9.68 -13.76
CA ASP A 46 -11.65 10.78 -12.94
C ASP A 46 -10.79 12.04 -13.12
N PRO A 47 -11.29 13.07 -13.83
CA PRO A 47 -10.54 14.29 -14.06
C PRO A 47 -10.47 15.20 -12.82
N THR A 48 -11.29 14.96 -11.80
CA THR A 48 -11.31 15.76 -10.56
C THR A 48 -10.32 15.23 -9.52
N TYR A 49 -9.84 14.00 -9.68
CA TYR A 49 -8.89 13.38 -8.77
C TYR A 49 -7.45 13.80 -9.10
N THR A 50 -6.79 14.42 -8.13
CA THR A 50 -5.36 14.73 -8.24
C THR A 50 -4.56 13.66 -7.52
N LEU A 51 -3.77 12.90 -8.28
CA LEU A 51 -2.88 11.87 -7.74
C LEU A 51 -1.94 12.46 -6.67
N PRO A 52 -1.83 11.82 -5.50
CA PRO A 52 -0.92 12.25 -4.45
C PRO A 52 0.55 12.12 -4.90
N SER A 53 1.41 12.89 -4.26
CA SER A 53 2.85 12.82 -4.51
C SER A 53 3.42 11.49 -4.04
N ARG A 54 4.55 11.07 -4.62
CA ARG A 54 5.30 9.88 -4.18
C ARG A 54 5.60 9.89 -2.68
N GLN A 55 5.94 11.05 -2.12
CA GLN A 55 6.22 11.24 -0.70
C GLN A 55 4.97 11.04 0.15
N THR A 56 3.83 11.57 -0.31
CA THR A 56 2.53 11.38 0.33
C THR A 56 2.14 9.90 0.35
N VAL A 57 2.24 9.22 -0.79
CA VAL A 57 1.97 7.78 -0.90
C VAL A 57 2.85 6.96 0.04
N LYS A 58 4.15 7.27 0.08
CA LYS A 58 5.08 6.63 1.01
C LYS A 58 4.63 6.80 2.47
N ALA A 59 4.26 8.02 2.88
CA ALA A 59 3.78 8.28 4.23
C ALA A 59 2.48 7.52 4.55
N MET A 60 1.55 7.42 3.58
CA MET A 60 0.31 6.65 3.74
C MET A 60 0.57 5.15 3.93
N VAL A 61 1.50 4.60 3.15
CA VAL A 61 1.93 3.18 3.26
C VAL A 61 2.63 2.93 4.60
N GLU A 62 3.53 3.82 5.01
CA GLU A 62 4.22 3.72 6.32
C GLU A 62 3.23 3.75 7.49
N ARG A 63 2.22 4.63 7.43
CA ARG A 63 1.13 4.67 8.43
C ARG A 63 0.39 3.34 8.51
N ARG A 64 -0.08 2.81 7.36
CA ARG A 64 -0.76 1.50 7.32
C ARG A 64 0.13 0.38 7.86
N TYR A 65 1.42 0.40 7.54
CA TYR A 65 2.36 -0.60 8.06
C TYR A 65 2.46 -0.56 9.59
N VAL A 66 2.54 0.63 10.19
CA VAL A 66 2.58 0.78 11.65
C VAL A 66 1.30 0.24 12.27
N GLU A 67 0.14 0.61 11.73
CA GLU A 67 -1.16 0.14 12.23
C GLU A 67 -1.28 -1.39 12.16
N GLU A 68 -0.97 -2.01 11.01
CA GLU A 68 -1.02 -3.46 10.85
C GLU A 68 0.02 -4.19 11.70
N LYS A 69 1.20 -3.60 11.88
CA LYS A 69 2.23 -4.14 12.78
C LYS A 69 1.77 -4.17 14.23
N GLU A 70 1.13 -3.11 14.72
CA GLU A 70 0.61 -3.09 16.09
C GLU A 70 -0.56 -4.07 16.26
N LYS A 71 -1.44 -4.21 15.26
CA LYS A 71 -2.48 -5.26 15.25
C LYS A 71 -1.88 -6.67 15.31
N ALA A 72 -0.87 -6.94 14.47
CA ALA A 72 -0.18 -8.23 14.45
C ALA A 72 0.50 -8.51 15.79
N LYS A 73 1.18 -7.52 16.40
CA LYS A 73 1.76 -7.66 17.74
C LYS A 73 0.71 -7.98 18.79
N ALA A 74 -0.43 -7.28 18.78
CA ALA A 74 -1.52 -7.55 19.73
C ALA A 74 -2.07 -8.97 19.58
N ALA A 75 -2.18 -9.49 18.35
CA ALA A 75 -2.56 -10.87 18.10
C ALA A 75 -1.53 -11.87 18.65
N LEU A 76 -0.24 -11.56 18.53
CA LEU A 76 0.86 -12.41 19.00
C LEU A 76 1.05 -12.40 20.52
N GLN A 77 0.58 -11.37 21.24
CA GLN A 77 0.70 -11.30 22.70
C GLN A 77 0.01 -12.45 23.45
N ASN A 78 -0.97 -13.10 22.81
CA ASN A 78 -1.76 -14.19 23.40
C ASN A 78 -1.35 -15.58 22.88
N VAL A 79 -0.16 -15.71 22.27
CA VAL A 79 0.30 -16.96 21.66
C VAL A 79 1.51 -17.50 22.43
N ASP A 80 1.47 -18.77 22.83
CA ASP A 80 2.52 -19.41 23.66
C ASP A 80 3.85 -19.61 22.91
N SER A 81 3.82 -19.78 21.58
CA SER A 81 5.03 -19.94 20.77
C SER A 81 4.83 -19.46 19.33
N VAL A 82 5.89 -18.91 18.74
CA VAL A 82 5.91 -18.44 17.35
C VAL A 82 7.12 -19.05 16.62
N SER A 83 6.93 -19.45 15.36
CA SER A 83 8.03 -19.86 14.49
C SER A 83 8.20 -18.86 13.35
N LEU A 84 9.44 -18.42 13.11
CA LEU A 84 9.77 -17.43 12.09
C LEU A 84 10.55 -18.11 10.96
N THR A 85 9.93 -18.22 9.79
CA THR A 85 10.63 -18.72 8.60
C THR A 85 11.20 -17.54 7.82
N LYS A 86 12.53 -17.39 7.84
CA LYS A 86 13.20 -16.45 6.95
C LYS A 86 13.41 -17.10 5.59
N ILE A 87 12.75 -16.56 4.57
CA ILE A 87 13.10 -16.85 3.19
C ILE A 87 14.44 -16.15 2.89
N CYS A 88 15.51 -16.94 2.87
CA CYS A 88 16.83 -16.50 2.42
C CYS A 88 17.06 -17.04 1.00
N PRO A 89 17.01 -16.20 -0.04
CA PRO A 89 17.19 -16.67 -1.43
C PRO A 89 18.60 -17.22 -1.67
N ARG A 90 19.59 -16.85 -0.85
CA ARG A 90 20.97 -17.36 -0.95
C ARG A 90 21.14 -18.79 -0.43
N PHE A 91 20.23 -19.29 0.41
CA PHE A 91 20.32 -20.65 0.96
C PHE A 91 19.73 -21.71 0.02
N VAL A 92 18.76 -21.32 -0.83
CA VAL A 92 18.17 -22.23 -1.83
C VAL A 92 19.22 -22.72 -2.83
N PHE A 93 20.22 -21.89 -3.16
CA PHE A 93 21.28 -22.25 -4.12
C PHE A 93 22.32 -23.24 -3.58
N LEU A 94 22.48 -23.35 -2.25
CA LEU A 94 23.39 -24.32 -1.63
C LEU A 94 22.73 -25.69 -1.39
N CYS A 95 21.40 -25.74 -1.26
CA CYS A 95 20.66 -26.99 -1.07
C CYS A 95 20.43 -27.77 -2.39
N GLY A 96 20.67 -27.15 -3.55
CA GLY A 96 20.52 -27.76 -4.87
C GLY A 96 21.78 -28.42 -5.45
N LEU A 97 22.88 -28.47 -4.69
CA LEU A 97 24.20 -28.98 -5.13
C LEU A 97 24.67 -30.20 -4.33
N GLU A 98 23.73 -30.91 -3.69
CA GLU A 98 23.93 -32.24 -3.13
C GLU A 98 22.85 -33.20 -3.63
N LYS A 99 22.81 -33.45 -4.95
CA LYS A 99 22.41 -34.73 -5.56
C LYS A 99 23.08 -34.91 -6.91
#